data_AF-A0A060WWB7-F1
#
_entry.id   AF-A0A060WWB7-F1
#
_cell.length_a   1.000
_cell.length_b   1.000
_cell.length_c   1.000
_cell.angle_alpha   90.00
_cell.angle_beta   90.00
_cell.angle_gamma   90.00
#
_symmetry.space_group_name_H-M   'P 1'
#
loop_
_entity.id
_entity.type
_entity.pdbx_description
1 polymer ?
#
loop_
_entity_poly.entity_id
_entity_poly.type
_entity_poly.pdbx_seq_one_letter_code
_entity_poly.pdbx_strand_id
1 'polypeptide(L)'
;MARFLRADVRSLLTTQLRMASDQLGELGKGAGKGGGGGGSVREAGGALGKKQAAEEEMYFRRKEQEQLAALKQHHQEEIDHHKKEISRLQSEIDRHKGKIRKLKHDD
;
A
#
# COMPACT_ATOMS: atom_id res chain seq x y z
N MET A 1 -51.90 27.03 -2.25
CA MET A 1 -50.71 27.86 -2.52
C MET A 1 -50.11 28.22 -1.16
N ALA A 2 -48.88 27.93 -0.76
CA ALA A 2 -47.62 27.98 -1.49
C ALA A 2 -46.58 27.00 -0.90
N ARG A 3 -45.50 26.87 -1.65
CA ARG A 3 -44.47 25.83 -1.68
C ARG A 3 -43.59 25.80 -0.43
N PHE A 4 -43.35 24.59 0.08
CA PHE A 4 -42.27 24.27 1.01
C PHE A 4 -40.91 24.61 0.38
N LEU A 5 -40.13 25.49 1.01
CA LEU A 5 -38.70 25.66 0.74
C LEU A 5 -37.95 24.52 1.42
N ARG A 6 -37.65 23.44 0.68
CA ARG A 6 -36.66 22.44 1.10
C ARG A 6 -35.28 22.98 0.74
N ALA A 7 -34.52 23.43 1.74
CA ALA A 7 -33.11 23.76 1.56
C ALA A 7 -32.36 22.47 1.19
N ASP A 8 -31.68 22.50 0.04
CA ASP A 8 -31.02 21.35 -0.56
C ASP A 8 -29.71 21.05 0.19
N VAL A 9 -29.77 20.09 1.11
CA VAL A 9 -28.63 19.66 1.97
C VAL A 9 -27.43 19.19 1.12
N ARG A 10 -27.65 18.89 -0.16
CA ARG A 10 -26.60 18.52 -1.13
C ARG A 10 -25.63 19.66 -1.46
N SER A 11 -26.05 20.92 -1.41
CA SER A 11 -25.20 22.07 -1.73
C SER A 11 -24.09 22.30 -0.70
N LEU A 12 -24.31 21.89 0.56
CA LEU A 12 -23.32 22.08 1.63
C LEU A 12 -22.17 21.06 1.56
N LEU A 13 -22.44 19.85 1.08
CA LEU A 13 -21.43 18.79 0.94
C LEU A 13 -20.47 19.05 -0.23
N THR A 14 -20.94 19.66 -1.33
CA THR A 14 -20.09 19.96 -2.50
C THR A 14 -19.10 21.10 -2.24
N THR A 15 -19.44 22.04 -1.36
CA THR A 15 -18.57 23.19 -1.05
C THR A 15 -17.38 22.78 -0.17
N GLN A 16 -17.55 21.78 0.70
CA GLN A 16 -16.46 21.27 1.54
C GLN A 16 -15.40 20.47 0.76
N LEU A 17 -15.78 19.77 -0.31
CA LEU A 17 -14.83 19.02 -1.15
C LEU A 17 -13.91 19.94 -1.97
N ARG A 18 -14.40 21.12 -2.38
CA ARG A 18 -13.60 22.09 -3.17
C ARG A 18 -12.53 22.79 -2.34
N MET A 19 -12.67 22.86 -1.01
CA MET A 19 -11.69 23.49 -0.12
C MET A 19 -10.51 22.57 0.24
N ALA A 20 -10.60 21.26 -0.03
CA ALA A 20 -9.52 20.31 0.23
C ALA A 20 -8.46 20.24 -0.88
N SER A 21 -8.75 20.73 -2.09
CA SER A 21 -7.80 20.71 -3.22
C SER A 21 -6.74 21.82 -3.13
N ASP A 22 -7.06 22.94 -2.49
CA ASP A 22 -6.13 24.09 -2.37
C ASP A 22 -5.02 23.87 -1.33
N GLN A 23 -5.11 22.78 -0.55
CA GLN A 23 -4.10 22.38 0.44
C GLN A 23 -3.07 21.37 -0.13
N LEU A 24 -3.20 21.01 -1.41
CA LEU A 24 -2.18 20.34 -2.20
C LEU A 24 -1.43 21.43 -2.98
N GLY A 25 -0.38 21.97 -2.36
CA GLY A 25 0.51 22.91 -3.02
C GLY A 25 0.94 22.41 -4.41
N GLU A 26 1.07 23.34 -5.35
CA GLU A 26 1.43 23.05 -6.74
C GLU A 26 2.76 22.29 -6.80
N LEU A 27 2.79 21.16 -7.53
CA LEU A 27 4.01 20.36 -7.71
C LEU A 27 5.14 21.26 -8.22
N GLY A 28 6.23 21.33 -7.46
CA GLY A 28 7.39 22.17 -7.76
C GLY A 28 7.30 23.62 -7.25
N LYS A 29 6.32 24.02 -6.44
CA LYS A 29 6.47 25.24 -5.64
C LYS A 29 7.46 25.00 -4.51
N GLY A 30 8.52 25.81 -4.47
CA GLY A 30 9.51 25.84 -3.41
C GLY A 30 8.87 25.85 -2.02
N ALA A 31 9.40 25.03 -1.12
CA ALA A 31 8.98 24.84 0.26
C ALA A 31 7.50 24.41 0.44
N GLY A 32 7.15 23.19 0.04
CA GLY A 32 5.85 22.57 0.34
C GLY A 32 5.86 21.05 0.17
N LYS A 33 5.02 20.36 0.97
CA LYS A 33 4.59 18.93 1.10
C LYS A 33 5.46 17.76 0.55
N GLY A 34 6.68 17.98 0.09
CA GLY A 34 7.55 16.99 -0.54
C GLY A 34 9.01 17.04 -0.12
N GLY A 35 9.29 17.51 1.11
CA GLY A 35 10.66 17.64 1.62
C GLY A 35 11.19 19.06 1.45
N GLY A 36 11.93 19.54 2.47
CA GLY A 36 12.43 20.90 2.58
C GLY A 36 13.20 21.37 1.33
N GLY A 37 13.26 22.69 1.14
CA GLY A 37 13.82 23.40 -0.01
C GLY A 37 14.97 22.66 -0.69
N GLY A 38 14.65 21.87 -1.72
CA GLY A 38 15.57 20.95 -2.39
C GLY A 38 16.58 21.66 -3.30
N GLY A 39 17.24 22.69 -2.77
CA GLY A 39 18.14 23.60 -3.48
C GLY A 39 17.42 24.72 -4.25
N SER A 40 18.21 25.71 -4.67
CA SER A 40 17.74 26.94 -5.33
C SER A 40 16.89 26.69 -6.59
N VAL A 41 17.10 25.57 -7.29
CA VAL A 41 16.35 25.21 -8.53
C VAL A 41 14.92 24.74 -8.23
N ARG A 42 14.73 23.97 -7.15
CA ARG A 42 13.40 23.56 -6.70
C ARG A 42 12.68 24.68 -5.98
N GLU A 43 13.41 25.48 -5.21
CA GLU A 43 12.85 26.65 -4.54
C GLU A 43 12.35 27.72 -5.52
N ALA A 44 13.08 27.94 -6.62
CA ALA A 44 12.68 28.88 -7.66
C ALA A 44 11.37 28.48 -8.37
N GLY A 45 10.95 27.22 -8.30
CA GLY A 45 9.68 26.73 -8.81
C GLY A 45 9.42 26.92 -10.30
N GLY A 46 10.48 27.05 -11.09
CA GLY A 46 10.42 27.12 -12.56
C GLY A 46 10.16 25.75 -13.22
N ALA A 47 10.06 25.75 -14.55
CA ALA A 47 9.80 24.54 -15.34
C ALA A 47 10.81 23.39 -15.06
N LEU A 48 12.07 23.73 -14.81
CA LEU A 48 13.12 22.76 -14.48
C LEU A 48 12.90 22.13 -13.08
N GLY A 49 12.53 22.94 -12.08
CA GLY A 49 12.21 22.45 -10.74
C GLY A 49 10.97 21.55 -10.72
N LYS A 50 9.94 21.89 -11.51
CA LYS A 50 8.74 21.04 -11.69
C LYS A 50 9.06 19.70 -12.35
N LYS A 51 9.90 19.70 -13.39
CA LYS A 51 10.35 18.48 -14.07
C LYS A 51 11.15 17.57 -13.12
N GLN A 52 12.08 18.14 -12.36
CA GLN A 52 12.88 17.41 -11.36
C GLN A 52 12.01 16.82 -10.24
N ALA A 53 10.99 17.54 -9.77
CA ALA A 53 10.03 17.04 -8.78
C ALA A 53 9.26 15.82 -9.29
N ALA A 54 8.77 15.87 -10.53
CA ALA A 54 8.05 14.77 -11.14
C ALA A 54 8.94 13.53 -11.37
N GLU A 55 10.19 13.73 -11.82
CA GLU A 55 11.13 12.62 -12.03
C GLU A 55 11.51 11.90 -10.73
N GLU A 56 11.78 12.65 -9.66
CA GLU A 56 12.05 12.07 -8.35
C GLU A 56 10.82 11.35 -7.78
N GLU A 57 9.62 11.94 -7.87
CA GLU A 57 8.40 11.28 -7.41
C GLU A 57 8.18 9.94 -8.14
N MET A 58 8.38 9.91 -9.46
CA MET A 58 8.27 8.68 -10.25
C MET A 58 9.33 7.64 -9.84
N TYR A 59 10.56 8.08 -9.54
CA TYR A 59 11.61 7.20 -9.06
C TYR A 59 11.25 6.57 -7.70
N PHE A 60 10.83 7.39 -6.73
CA PHE A 60 10.46 6.91 -5.41
C PHE A 60 9.24 5.99 -5.46
N ARG A 61 8.21 6.32 -6.25
CA ARG A 61 7.06 5.42 -6.43
C ARG A 61 7.46 4.06 -7.00
N ARG A 62 8.37 4.03 -7.97
CA ARG A 62 8.89 2.76 -8.50
C ARG A 62 9.65 1.97 -7.42
N LYS A 63 10.51 2.64 -6.65
CA LYS A 63 11.25 2.02 -5.55
C LYS A 63 10.34 1.46 -4.45
N GLU A 64 9.30 2.19 -4.07
CA GLU A 64 8.29 1.73 -3.13
C GLU A 64 7.55 0.50 -3.66
N GLN A 65 7.17 0.50 -4.94
CA GLN A 65 6.53 -0.66 -5.58
C GLN A 65 7.46 -1.88 -5.61
N GLU A 66 8.73 -1.70 -5.94
CA GLU A 66 9.74 -2.77 -5.91
C GLU A 66 9.89 -3.37 -4.51
N GLN A 67 9.99 -2.53 -3.48
CA GLN A 67 10.10 -2.98 -2.09
C GLN A 67 8.85 -3.74 -1.63
N LEU A 68 7.66 -3.24 -1.95
CA LEU A 68 6.40 -3.91 -1.62
C LEU A 68 6.27 -5.25 -2.37
N ALA A 69 6.71 -5.32 -3.62
CA ALA A 69 6.72 -6.56 -4.38
C ALA A 69 7.68 -7.59 -3.76
N ALA A 70 8.89 -7.17 -3.38
CA ALA A 70 9.85 -8.03 -2.70
C ALA A 70 9.31 -8.57 -1.37
N LEU A 71 8.67 -7.72 -0.56
CA LEU A 71 8.06 -8.13 0.70
C LEU A 71 6.93 -9.15 0.50
N LYS A 72 6.08 -8.95 -0.51
CA LYS A 72 5.02 -9.91 -0.87
C LYS A 72 5.59 -11.25 -1.32
N GLN A 73 6.64 -11.25 -2.14
CA GLN A 73 7.30 -12.47 -2.59
C GLN A 73 7.92 -13.23 -1.42
N HIS A 74 8.65 -12.55 -0.55
CA HIS A 74 9.23 -13.15 0.65
C HIS A 74 8.14 -13.81 1.53
N HIS A 75 7.02 -13.14 1.77
CA HIS A 75 5.92 -13.75 2.53
C HIS A 75 5.28 -14.95 1.82
N GLN A 76 5.21 -14.93 0.49
CA GLN A 76 4.71 -16.07 -0.28
C GLN A 76 5.65 -17.28 -0.17
N GLU A 77 6.96 -17.05 -0.24
CA GLU A 77 7.99 -18.09 -0.07
C GLU A 77 7.92 -18.73 1.32
N GLU A 78 7.79 -17.93 2.38
CA GLU A 78 7.64 -18.41 3.75
C GLU A 78 6.37 -19.25 3.93
N ILE A 79 5.25 -18.82 3.34
CA ILE A 79 4.00 -19.59 3.34
C ILE A 79 4.22 -20.96 2.68
N ASP A 80 4.88 -20.99 1.53
CA ASP A 80 5.09 -22.25 0.79
C ASP A 80 6.12 -23.15 1.49
N HIS A 81 7.12 -22.58 2.16
CA HIS A 81 8.03 -23.31 3.04
C HIS A 81 7.26 -23.99 4.18
N HIS A 82 6.41 -23.24 4.89
CA HIS A 82 5.62 -23.80 5.99
C HIS A 82 4.61 -24.85 5.53
N LYS A 83 3.98 -24.69 4.36
CA LYS A 83 3.12 -25.75 3.78
C LYS A 83 3.88 -27.06 3.56
N LYS A 84 5.11 -26.99 3.04
CA LYS A 84 5.95 -28.18 2.83
C LYS A 84 6.28 -28.86 4.17
N GLU A 85 6.62 -28.08 5.20
CA GLU A 85 6.93 -28.63 6.51
C GLU A 85 5.69 -29.28 7.17
N ILE A 86 4.52 -28.65 7.06
CA ILE A 86 3.25 -29.25 7.50
C ILE A 86 3.01 -30.58 6.79
N SER A 87 3.21 -30.65 5.48
CA SER A 87 3.03 -31.89 4.70
C SER A 87 4.00 -32.99 5.15
N ARG A 88 5.25 -32.62 5.47
CA ARG A 88 6.27 -33.54 5.99
C ARG A 88 5.84 -34.12 7.34
N LEU A 89 5.46 -33.25 8.27
CA LEU A 89 5.01 -33.64 9.61
C LEU A 89 3.73 -34.48 9.56
N GLN A 90 2.79 -34.16 8.67
CA GLN A 90 1.57 -34.94 8.48
C GLN A 90 1.89 -36.38 8.03
N SER A 91 2.83 -36.53 7.10
CA SER A 91 3.29 -37.84 6.63
C SER A 91 3.94 -38.67 7.75
N GLU A 92 4.72 -38.02 8.62
CA GLU A 92 5.31 -38.66 9.80
C GLU A 92 4.24 -39.10 10.80
N ILE A 93 3.27 -38.25 11.09
CA ILE A 93 2.12 -38.58 11.94
C ILE A 93 1.40 -39.81 11.41
N ASP A 94 1.12 -39.87 10.11
CA ASP A 94 0.40 -40.98 9.51
C ASP A 94 1.22 -42.28 9.50
N ARG A 95 2.55 -42.19 9.34
CA ARG A 95 3.48 -43.30 9.56
C ARG A 95 3.38 -43.84 10.99
N HIS A 96 3.37 -42.95 11.99
CA HIS A 96 3.27 -43.34 13.40
C HIS A 96 1.90 -43.94 13.75
N LYS A 97 0.80 -43.38 13.23
CA LYS A 97 -0.53 -43.99 13.32
C LYS A 97 -0.55 -45.40 12.72
N GLY A 98 0.12 -45.61 11.60
CA GLY A 98 0.29 -46.93 10.97
C GLY A 98 0.99 -47.93 11.90
N LYS A 99 2.10 -47.53 12.54
CA LYS A 99 2.81 -48.37 13.52
C LYS A 99 1.92 -48.74 14.71
N ILE A 100 1.19 -47.77 15.26
CA ILE A 100 0.25 -48.00 16.38
C ILE A 100 -0.84 -49.00 15.98
N ARG A 101 -1.41 -48.88 14.77
CA ARG A 101 -2.42 -49.84 14.28
C ARG A 101 -1.90 -51.26 14.18
N LYS A 102 -0.65 -51.45 13.73
CA LYS A 102 -0.01 -52.77 13.68
C LYS A 102 0.13 -53.37 15.07
N LEU A 103 0.71 -52.61 16.00
CA LEU A 103 0.88 -53.04 17.39
C LEU A 103 -0.45 -53.40 18.07
N LYS A 104 -1.54 -52.71 17.75
CA LYS A 104 -2.88 -53.01 18.29
C LYS A 104 -3.55 -54.25 17.70
N HIS A 105 -3.12 -54.73 16.54
CA HIS A 105 -3.71 -55.90 15.89
C HIS A 105 -2.96 -57.20 16.24
N ASP A 106 -1.71 -57.08 16.69
CA ASP A 106 -0.87 -58.19 17.11
C ASP A 106 -1.10 -58.62 18.58
N ASP A 107 -2.06 -57.99 19.29
CA ASP A 107 -2.63 -58.37 20.59
C ASP A 107 -4.03 -59.02 20.41
#